data_AF-A0A9E1MZN6-F1
#
_entry.id   AF-A0A9E1MZN6-F1
#
_cell.length_a   1.000
_cell.length_b   1.000
_cell.length_c   1.000
_cell.angle_alpha   90.00
_cell.angle_beta   90.00
_cell.angle_gamma   90.00
#
_symmetry.space_group_name_H-M   'P 1'
#
loop_
_entity.id
_entity.type
_entity.pdbx_description
1 polymer ?
#
loop_
_entity_poly.entity_id
_entity_poly.type
_entity_poly.pdbx_seq_one_letter_code
_entity_poly.pdbx_strand_id
1 'polypeptide(L)'
;MRLSFVLLLLGSCLPELEPPLVPGNPLIDYDGDGFLGKDECDDDDDTVHPQATEVCDGKDTDCNGIIDDVSEVPHWYVDDDGDGFGLEAANPPEGCDAPDPSGWASNDLDCDDSNKAINPATAEVYYDGVDQDCDGDTEWDKDGDGYECSSEVDTDCSGDDCDDSDTGIHPGLPEFWYDGIDRNCDGANDFDRDGDGAECAAEVHKGCAGDDCVDSDTGIGPSRLEIWYDGVDQNCDDADDFDRDGDGFRCHPLAVDPNCPDSGLDCVDTDGTINPGQDEIWYDGVDQNCDHRNDFDRDGDGAVCSSDVNVACPDTGGDCHDSDTGIGPHLQEQWYDGQDRNCDGANDYDQDGDGFECDGDVHLECASHDGSDCVDFDGGQYIAAELINPSAFETWYDGVDQNCDDWSDFDQDQDGHDCDGTVIADCGGHQGDDCNDTDKSIHGGRVETWYDGKDESCHGRSDFDQDGDGWECDGKVHAECVGHEGDDCLDFGVAKIQYGGDTGITAYEINPGASDRWYDNCDQNCDGANDFDQDGEYLPDEVAIPD
;
A
#
# COMPACT_ATOMS: atom_id res chain seq x y z
N MET A 1 51.81 57.07 84.89
CA MET A 1 52.99 57.48 85.70
C MET A 1 53.87 58.40 84.86
N ARG A 2 53.63 59.72 84.88
CA ARG A 2 54.55 60.68 84.26
C ARG A 2 54.68 61.94 85.14
N LEU A 3 55.85 61.96 85.76
CA LEU A 3 56.65 63.06 86.30
C LEU A 3 56.10 64.49 86.20
N SER A 4 55.96 65.11 87.38
CA SER A 4 56.12 66.55 87.59
C SER A 4 57.51 67.02 87.19
N PHE A 5 57.60 68.18 86.55
CA PHE A 5 58.73 69.09 86.77
C PHE A 5 58.24 70.53 86.83
N VAL A 6 58.51 71.14 87.97
CA VAL A 6 58.25 72.52 88.35
C VAL A 6 59.30 73.42 87.69
N LEU A 7 58.88 74.52 87.07
CA LEU A 7 59.76 75.65 86.79
C LEU A 7 59.16 76.91 87.43
N LEU A 8 59.81 77.33 88.53
CA LEU A 8 59.57 78.58 89.24
C LEU A 8 60.22 79.74 88.47
N LEU A 9 59.45 80.79 88.18
CA LEU A 9 59.98 82.14 87.93
C LEU A 9 59.16 83.15 88.75
N LEU A 10 59.85 83.75 89.73
CA LEU A 10 59.40 84.86 90.56
C LEU A 10 59.74 86.21 89.90
N GLY A 11 58.86 87.19 90.10
CA GLY A 11 59.07 88.63 89.86
C GLY A 11 58.17 89.16 88.76
N SER A 12 57.30 90.16 88.96
CA SER A 12 57.24 91.22 89.97
C SER A 12 55.89 91.96 89.89
N CYS A 13 55.40 92.43 91.04
CA CYS A 13 54.32 93.41 91.21
C CYS A 13 54.52 94.69 90.38
N LEU A 14 53.44 95.17 89.73
CA LEU A 14 52.85 96.53 89.80
C LEU A 14 51.66 96.64 88.82
N PRO A 15 50.69 97.55 89.03
CA PRO A 15 49.39 97.27 89.66
C PRO A 15 48.21 97.26 88.67
N GLU A 16 47.08 96.75 89.17
CA GLU A 16 45.74 96.85 88.59
C GLU A 16 45.39 98.25 88.08
N LEU A 17 44.94 98.31 86.83
CA LEU A 17 43.93 99.26 86.36
C LEU A 17 43.10 98.57 85.27
N GLU A 18 42.26 97.62 85.67
CA GLU A 18 41.00 97.36 84.98
C GLU A 18 39.90 97.61 86.02
N PRO A 19 38.97 98.56 85.78
CA PRO A 19 37.87 98.78 86.71
C PRO A 19 36.97 97.53 86.74
N PRO A 20 36.39 97.17 87.90
CA PRO A 20 35.38 96.13 87.94
C PRO A 20 34.15 96.62 87.17
N LEU A 21 33.77 95.88 86.13
CA LEU A 21 32.45 95.98 85.54
C LEU A 21 31.47 95.55 86.63
N VAL A 22 30.60 96.47 87.03
CA VAL A 22 29.51 96.21 87.96
C VAL A 22 28.35 95.74 87.09
N PRO A 23 27.85 94.51 87.25
CA PRO A 23 26.59 94.10 86.63
C PRO A 23 25.50 95.08 87.05
N GLY A 24 24.72 95.58 86.09
CA GLY A 24 23.59 96.48 86.35
C GLY A 24 23.94 97.97 86.29
N ASN A 25 24.68 98.42 85.26
CA ASN A 25 24.63 99.84 84.91
C ASN A 25 23.42 100.08 83.99
N PRO A 26 22.34 100.72 84.48
CA PRO A 26 21.06 100.83 83.76
C PRO A 26 21.10 101.71 82.49
N LEU A 27 22.28 102.15 82.05
CA LEU A 27 22.48 103.07 80.93
C LEU A 27 23.47 102.51 79.89
N ILE A 28 23.90 101.26 80.04
CA ILE A 28 24.81 100.58 79.11
C ILE A 28 24.10 99.31 78.62
N ASP A 29 24.31 99.01 77.36
CA ASP A 29 24.01 97.74 76.68
C ASP A 29 25.27 96.87 76.85
N TYR A 30 25.19 95.80 77.64
CA TYR A 30 26.36 95.02 78.04
C TYR A 30 26.56 93.74 77.20
N ASP A 31 25.49 93.08 76.77
CA ASP A 31 25.53 91.88 75.93
C ASP A 31 25.45 92.16 74.42
N GLY A 32 25.05 93.38 74.02
CA GLY A 32 25.09 93.87 72.65
C GLY A 32 23.82 93.61 71.83
N ASP A 33 22.70 93.33 72.47
CA ASP A 33 21.41 93.00 71.82
C ASP A 33 20.65 94.25 71.29
N GLY A 34 21.08 95.45 71.70
CA GLY A 34 20.51 96.74 71.32
C GLY A 34 19.50 97.32 72.32
N PHE A 35 19.28 96.68 73.46
CA PHE A 35 18.55 97.17 74.61
C PHE A 35 19.54 97.69 75.68
N LEU A 36 19.03 98.43 76.66
CA LEU A 36 19.85 98.97 77.74
C LEU A 36 19.50 98.21 79.00
N GLY A 37 20.48 97.95 79.89
CA GLY A 37 20.25 97.17 81.12
C GLY A 37 19.21 97.69 82.11
N LYS A 38 18.52 98.81 81.82
CA LYS A 38 17.31 99.25 82.54
C LYS A 38 16.00 98.65 81.99
N ASP A 39 16.02 98.22 80.73
CA ASP A 39 14.90 97.64 80.01
C ASP A 39 15.00 96.11 80.00
N GLU A 40 16.19 95.56 80.29
CA GLU A 40 16.44 94.13 80.41
C GLU A 40 16.35 93.63 81.85
N CYS A 41 16.07 92.35 81.98
CA CYS A 41 15.97 91.62 83.23
C CYS A 41 17.19 90.73 83.47
N ASP A 42 17.98 90.41 82.43
CA ASP A 42 19.33 89.83 82.52
C ASP A 42 20.29 90.52 81.52
N ASP A 43 21.03 91.53 81.98
CA ASP A 43 21.96 92.40 81.21
C ASP A 43 23.24 91.64 80.74
N ASP A 44 23.33 90.33 80.95
CA ASP A 44 24.46 89.48 80.54
C ASP A 44 24.05 88.45 79.44
N ASP A 45 22.78 88.40 79.01
CA ASP A 45 22.22 87.39 78.09
C ASP A 45 21.48 88.05 76.92
N ASP A 46 22.11 88.06 75.73
CA ASP A 46 21.60 88.72 74.51
C ASP A 46 20.30 88.12 73.96
N THR A 47 19.78 87.08 74.61
CA THR A 47 18.49 86.47 74.29
C THR A 47 17.37 86.93 75.22
N VAL A 48 17.64 87.70 76.28
CA VAL A 48 16.70 88.11 77.32
C VAL A 48 16.46 89.62 77.30
N HIS A 49 15.45 90.05 76.54
CA HIS A 49 15.19 91.47 76.29
C HIS A 49 13.74 91.76 75.88
N PRO A 50 13.23 93.00 75.97
CA PRO A 50 11.83 93.39 75.69
C PRO A 50 11.17 93.01 74.36
N GLN A 51 11.91 92.41 73.44
CA GLN A 51 11.41 91.95 72.14
C GLN A 51 11.77 90.48 71.87
N ALA A 52 12.33 89.79 72.84
CA ALA A 52 12.58 88.37 72.75
C ALA A 52 11.24 87.63 72.70
N THR A 53 11.26 86.45 72.10
CA THR A 53 10.08 85.58 72.09
C THR A 53 10.14 84.73 73.34
N GLU A 54 9.06 84.75 74.12
CA GLU A 54 8.95 83.86 75.27
C GLU A 54 8.97 82.39 74.84
N VAL A 55 9.63 81.59 75.67
CA VAL A 55 9.69 80.13 75.57
C VAL A 55 9.46 79.54 76.95
N CYS A 56 8.95 78.33 77.03
CA CYS A 56 8.75 77.62 78.31
C CYS A 56 10.10 77.12 78.86
N ASP A 57 10.93 78.01 79.40
CA ASP A 57 12.23 77.67 80.00
C ASP A 57 12.36 78.11 81.47
N GLY A 58 11.30 78.70 82.03
CA GLY A 58 11.23 79.20 83.39
C GLY A 58 11.82 80.60 83.56
N LYS A 59 12.08 81.32 82.47
CA LYS A 59 12.58 82.69 82.45
C LYS A 59 11.53 83.67 81.91
N ASP A 60 11.73 84.94 82.24
CA ASP A 60 11.01 86.08 81.68
C ASP A 60 11.92 86.60 80.56
N THR A 61 11.80 86.01 79.36
CA THR A 61 12.72 86.25 78.25
C THR A 61 12.47 87.63 77.64
N ASP A 62 11.22 88.10 77.64
CA ASP A 62 10.79 89.38 77.10
C ASP A 62 10.73 90.50 78.16
N CYS A 63 11.13 90.19 79.40
CA CYS A 63 11.21 91.13 80.52
C CYS A 63 9.91 91.92 80.78
N ASN A 64 8.74 91.36 80.43
CA ASN A 64 7.44 91.98 80.68
C ASN A 64 6.97 91.79 82.13
N GLY A 65 7.65 90.95 82.90
CA GLY A 65 7.37 90.64 84.30
C GLY A 65 6.47 89.42 84.51
N ILE A 66 6.19 88.65 83.46
CA ILE A 66 5.46 87.39 83.49
C ILE A 66 6.39 86.31 82.94
N ILE A 67 6.69 85.30 83.76
CA ILE A 67 7.52 84.16 83.33
C ILE A 67 6.68 83.26 82.42
N ASP A 68 7.28 82.84 81.30
CA ASP A 68 6.73 81.92 80.31
C ASP A 68 5.32 82.29 79.78
N ASP A 69 5.03 83.57 79.49
CA ASP A 69 3.76 83.98 78.84
C ASP A 69 3.77 83.79 77.32
N VAL A 70 4.13 82.57 76.92
CA VAL A 70 4.18 82.15 75.52
C VAL A 70 2.82 82.31 74.83
N SER A 71 2.84 82.76 73.57
CA SER A 71 1.61 82.92 72.78
C SER A 71 0.96 81.59 72.39
N GLU A 72 1.74 80.52 72.35
CA GLU A 72 1.29 79.15 72.12
C GLU A 72 1.78 78.29 73.29
N VAL A 73 0.90 78.01 74.23
CA VAL A 73 1.20 77.20 75.41
C VAL A 73 1.11 75.71 75.06
N PRO A 74 2.00 74.85 75.58
CA PRO A 74 1.89 73.41 75.40
C PRO A 74 0.56 72.89 75.95
N HIS A 75 -0.01 71.91 75.25
CA HIS A 75 -1.15 71.13 75.72
C HIS A 75 -0.66 69.81 76.31
N TRP A 76 -1.37 69.32 77.32
CA TRP A 76 -1.07 68.08 78.00
C TRP A 76 -2.25 67.11 77.88
N TYR A 77 -1.96 65.90 77.43
CA TYR A 77 -2.91 64.83 77.21
C TYR A 77 -2.61 63.69 78.19
N VAL A 78 -3.63 62.95 78.61
CA VAL A 78 -3.44 61.85 79.58
C VAL A 78 -2.59 60.77 78.91
N ASP A 79 -1.63 60.24 79.66
CA ASP A 79 -0.75 59.12 79.31
C ASP A 79 -0.85 58.10 80.47
N ASP A 80 -1.94 57.31 80.48
CA ASP A 80 -2.27 56.39 81.58
C ASP A 80 -1.34 55.18 81.61
N ASP A 81 -0.91 54.71 80.43
CA ASP A 81 0.00 53.58 80.36
C ASP A 81 1.49 53.98 80.51
N GLY A 82 1.89 55.21 80.19
CA GLY A 82 3.24 55.75 80.34
C GLY A 82 4.19 55.46 79.18
N ASP A 83 3.73 55.45 77.93
CA ASP A 83 4.55 55.24 76.73
C ASP A 83 5.05 56.55 76.07
N GLY A 84 4.49 57.69 76.50
CA GLY A 84 4.87 59.03 76.05
C GLY A 84 3.97 59.64 74.97
N PHE A 85 2.91 58.93 74.55
CA PHE A 85 1.81 59.45 73.74
C PHE A 85 0.58 59.66 74.63
N GLY A 86 -0.32 60.55 74.22
CA GLY A 86 -1.52 60.81 75.00
C GLY A 86 -2.77 60.83 74.15
N LEU A 87 -3.90 60.50 74.76
CA LEU A 87 -5.18 60.36 74.07
C LEU A 87 -5.84 61.73 73.81
N GLU A 88 -6.40 61.89 72.61
CA GLU A 88 -7.10 63.12 72.21
C GLU A 88 -8.17 63.52 73.24
N ALA A 89 -8.07 64.77 73.72
CA ALA A 89 -8.99 65.34 74.70
C ALA A 89 -9.61 66.63 74.17
N ALA A 90 -10.91 66.80 74.33
CA ALA A 90 -11.62 67.99 73.81
C ALA A 90 -11.22 69.32 74.48
N ASN A 91 -10.61 69.29 75.68
CA ASN A 91 -10.09 70.45 76.39
C ASN A 91 -8.88 70.03 77.24
N PRO A 92 -7.69 69.86 76.63
CA PRO A 92 -6.50 69.47 77.36
C PRO A 92 -6.04 70.62 78.28
N PRO A 93 -5.50 70.35 79.46
CA PRO A 93 -4.79 71.35 80.25
C PRO A 93 -3.68 72.00 79.42
N GLU A 94 -3.58 73.31 79.51
CA GLU A 94 -2.54 74.09 78.83
C GLU A 94 -1.56 74.67 79.86
N GLY A 95 -0.27 74.68 79.55
CA GLY A 95 0.76 75.27 80.41
C GLY A 95 2.17 74.77 80.07
N CYS A 96 3.18 75.51 80.51
CA CYS A 96 4.59 75.15 80.28
C CYS A 96 5.03 73.91 81.07
N ASP A 97 4.42 73.68 82.24
CA ASP A 97 4.64 72.49 83.04
C ASP A 97 3.49 71.51 82.90
N ALA A 98 3.81 70.22 82.78
CA ALA A 98 2.83 69.15 82.88
C ALA A 98 2.11 69.19 84.25
N PRO A 99 0.79 68.91 84.31
CA PRO A 99 0.08 68.87 85.58
C PRO A 99 0.68 67.84 86.56
N ASP A 100 0.78 68.18 87.84
CA ASP A 100 1.14 67.25 88.93
C ASP A 100 -0.10 66.46 89.38
N PRO A 101 -0.06 65.11 89.47
CA PRO A 101 1.09 64.21 89.29
C PRO A 101 1.37 63.78 87.84
N SER A 102 2.59 63.24 87.64
CA SER A 102 3.05 62.66 86.37
C SER A 102 2.05 61.67 85.76
N GLY A 103 1.91 61.69 84.43
CA GLY A 103 0.97 60.86 83.66
C GLY A 103 0.39 61.65 82.48
N TRP A 104 1.22 62.47 81.83
CA TRP A 104 0.80 63.36 80.75
C TRP A 104 1.83 63.37 79.62
N ALA A 105 1.36 63.35 78.39
CA ALA A 105 2.13 63.55 77.17
C ALA A 105 1.87 64.93 76.57
N SER A 106 2.83 65.46 75.81
CA SER A 106 2.73 66.76 75.14
C SER A 106 2.16 66.66 73.71
N ASN A 107 1.48 65.56 73.39
CA ASN A 107 0.90 65.25 72.09
C ASN A 107 -0.38 64.42 72.27
N ASP A 108 -1.26 64.42 71.28
CA ASP A 108 -2.56 63.76 71.25
C ASP A 108 -2.65 62.60 70.25
N LEU A 109 -1.53 61.89 70.05
CA LEU A 109 -1.41 60.92 68.96
C LEU A 109 -1.73 59.48 69.38
N ASP A 110 -2.09 59.23 70.64
CA ASP A 110 -2.44 57.89 71.13
C ASP A 110 -3.90 57.54 70.78
N CYS A 111 -4.12 56.32 70.28
CA CYS A 111 -5.44 55.77 70.00
C CYS A 111 -5.95 54.78 71.08
N ASP A 112 -5.09 54.24 71.95
CA ASP A 112 -5.44 53.43 73.12
C ASP A 112 -4.50 53.69 74.32
N ASP A 113 -4.82 54.72 75.10
CA ASP A 113 -4.15 55.17 76.35
C ASP A 113 -3.95 54.08 77.43
N SER A 114 -4.55 52.91 77.24
CA SER A 114 -4.44 51.78 78.18
C SER A 114 -3.38 50.75 77.78
N ASN A 115 -2.75 50.89 76.61
CA ASN A 115 -1.87 49.90 76.02
C ASN A 115 -0.64 50.49 75.31
N LYS A 116 0.53 50.41 75.97
CA LYS A 116 1.84 50.89 75.48
C LYS A 116 2.31 50.37 74.12
N ALA A 117 1.58 49.42 73.55
CA ALA A 117 1.86 48.82 72.25
C ALA A 117 0.92 49.33 71.15
N ILE A 118 0.11 50.36 71.43
CA ILE A 118 -0.80 51.00 70.47
C ILE A 118 -0.51 52.50 70.54
N ASN A 119 0.39 52.98 69.68
CA ASN A 119 0.81 54.37 69.55
C ASN A 119 1.65 54.56 68.28
N PRO A 120 1.83 55.80 67.78
CA PRO A 120 2.55 56.06 66.53
C PRO A 120 4.04 55.72 66.47
N ALA A 121 4.65 55.29 67.57
CA ALA A 121 6.01 54.76 67.54
C ALA A 121 6.06 53.23 67.50
N THR A 122 4.91 52.55 67.61
CA THR A 122 4.81 51.11 67.45
C THR A 122 4.83 50.75 65.96
N ALA A 123 5.38 49.58 65.65
CA ALA A 123 5.36 49.07 64.28
C ALA A 123 4.13 48.17 64.10
N GLU A 124 3.46 48.33 62.98
CA GLU A 124 2.25 47.58 62.65
C GLU A 124 2.48 46.06 62.57
N VAL A 125 1.51 45.32 63.08
CA VAL A 125 1.39 43.86 63.04
C VAL A 125 0.17 43.54 62.20
N TYR A 126 0.40 43.46 60.89
CA TYR A 126 -0.62 43.12 59.91
C TYR A 126 -1.46 41.89 60.29
N TYR A 127 -2.76 42.00 60.03
CA TYR A 127 -3.79 40.97 60.17
C TYR A 127 -4.18 40.54 61.59
N ASP A 128 -3.95 41.36 62.62
CA ASP A 128 -4.50 41.11 63.96
C ASP A 128 -5.70 41.99 64.33
N GLY A 129 -6.05 42.96 63.46
CA GLY A 129 -7.24 43.79 63.53
C GLY A 129 -7.12 44.93 64.56
N VAL A 130 -5.90 45.35 64.87
CA VAL A 130 -5.58 46.40 65.82
C VAL A 130 -4.64 47.40 65.15
N ASP A 131 -5.09 48.64 64.97
CA ASP A 131 -4.25 49.73 64.45
C ASP A 131 -3.25 50.13 65.53
N GLN A 132 -1.99 49.73 65.38
CA GLN A 132 -1.00 49.85 66.43
C GLN A 132 -0.17 51.11 66.31
N ASP A 133 -0.06 51.69 65.12
CA ASP A 133 0.63 52.96 64.91
C ASP A 133 -0.31 54.17 64.81
N CYS A 134 -1.62 53.93 64.99
CA CYS A 134 -2.65 54.96 65.06
C CYS A 134 -2.67 55.89 63.83
N ASP A 135 -2.21 55.43 62.67
CA ASP A 135 -2.17 56.23 61.44
C ASP A 135 -3.52 56.22 60.69
N GLY A 136 -4.40 55.27 61.03
CA GLY A 136 -5.72 55.10 60.46
C GLY A 136 -5.74 54.47 59.06
N ASP A 137 -4.61 53.98 58.57
CA ASP A 137 -4.53 53.14 57.36
C ASP A 137 -5.03 51.72 57.68
N THR A 138 -5.43 50.99 56.63
CA THR A 138 -5.98 49.63 56.79
C THR A 138 -4.81 48.63 56.88
N GLU A 139 -4.72 47.86 57.97
CA GLU A 139 -3.76 46.74 58.20
C GLU A 139 -3.89 45.57 57.20
N TRP A 140 -4.68 45.75 56.14
CA TRP A 140 -5.07 44.73 55.18
C TRP A 140 -4.38 44.89 53.82
N ASP A 141 -3.54 45.93 53.68
CA ASP A 141 -2.65 46.19 52.53
C ASP A 141 -1.22 46.38 53.06
N LYS A 142 -0.48 45.28 53.14
CA LYS A 142 0.84 45.24 53.77
C LYS A 142 1.94 45.75 52.86
N ASP A 143 1.79 45.61 51.55
CA ASP A 143 2.80 46.04 50.60
C ASP A 143 2.54 47.45 50.02
N GLY A 144 1.35 48.00 50.25
CA GLY A 144 0.98 49.38 49.97
C GLY A 144 0.61 49.64 48.51
N ASP A 145 0.15 48.63 47.77
CA ASP A 145 -0.24 48.75 46.37
C ASP A 145 -1.70 49.23 46.16
N GLY A 146 -2.49 49.29 47.24
CA GLY A 146 -3.87 49.72 47.28
C GLY A 146 -4.91 48.60 47.12
N TYR A 147 -4.51 47.33 47.14
CA TYR A 147 -5.39 46.17 47.12
C TYR A 147 -5.32 45.42 48.45
N GLU A 148 -6.49 45.13 49.03
CA GLU A 148 -6.58 44.52 50.36
C GLU A 148 -6.76 42.99 50.30
N CYS A 149 -6.15 42.28 51.24
CA CYS A 149 -6.40 40.85 51.48
C CYS A 149 -7.71 40.67 52.28
N SER A 150 -8.73 40.01 51.70
CA SER A 150 -10.12 40.09 52.21
C SER A 150 -10.50 39.20 53.42
N SER A 151 -9.54 38.53 54.08
CA SER A 151 -9.85 37.47 55.04
C SER A 151 -8.99 37.51 56.31
N GLU A 152 -9.66 37.68 57.46
CA GLU A 152 -9.09 37.62 58.82
C GLU A 152 -8.53 36.23 59.21
N VAL A 153 -8.62 35.21 58.36
CA VAL A 153 -8.32 33.80 58.72
C VAL A 153 -7.36 33.09 57.77
N ASP A 154 -7.03 33.62 56.60
CA ASP A 154 -6.31 32.81 55.61
C ASP A 154 -4.94 33.39 55.24
N THR A 155 -3.90 32.61 55.51
CA THR A 155 -2.56 32.68 54.91
C THR A 155 -2.56 32.50 53.37
N ASP A 156 -3.74 32.55 52.76
CA ASP A 156 -4.05 32.30 51.36
C ASP A 156 -5.03 33.42 50.95
N CYS A 157 -4.44 34.58 50.62
CA CYS A 157 -5.17 35.79 50.29
C CYS A 157 -6.15 35.54 49.16
N SER A 158 -7.43 35.47 49.51
CA SER A 158 -8.54 35.28 48.57
C SER A 158 -9.44 36.52 48.57
N GLY A 159 -8.78 37.69 48.61
CA GLY A 159 -9.36 39.01 48.36
C GLY A 159 -9.14 39.48 46.94
N ASP A 160 -9.08 40.80 46.77
CA ASP A 160 -8.65 41.37 45.50
C ASP A 160 -7.16 40.99 45.33
N ASP A 161 -6.31 41.21 46.33
CA ASP A 161 -4.91 40.76 46.31
C ASP A 161 -4.76 39.25 46.66
N CYS A 162 -3.88 38.54 45.94
CA CYS A 162 -3.52 37.14 46.14
C CYS A 162 -2.09 36.91 46.69
N ASP A 163 -1.23 37.94 46.74
CA ASP A 163 0.03 37.94 47.52
C ASP A 163 0.32 39.35 48.07
N ASP A 164 -0.27 39.62 49.24
CA ASP A 164 -0.16 40.87 50.03
C ASP A 164 1.23 41.04 50.70
N SER A 165 2.26 40.61 50.01
CA SER A 165 3.65 40.86 50.32
C SER A 165 4.47 41.26 49.11
N ASP A 166 3.87 41.28 47.92
CA ASP A 166 4.48 41.63 46.65
C ASP A 166 3.57 42.54 45.82
N THR A 167 3.88 43.83 45.83
CA THR A 167 3.25 44.90 45.02
C THR A 167 3.13 44.64 43.51
N GLY A 168 3.72 43.54 43.02
CA GLY A 168 3.64 43.06 41.64
C GLY A 168 2.66 41.91 41.42
N ILE A 169 1.82 41.56 42.40
CA ILE A 169 0.79 40.51 42.34
C ILE A 169 -0.51 41.12 42.87
N HIS A 170 -1.41 41.54 41.99
CA HIS A 170 -2.69 42.15 42.37
C HIS A 170 -3.64 42.28 41.15
N PRO A 171 -4.94 42.54 41.34
CA PRO A 171 -5.90 42.61 40.24
C PRO A 171 -5.60 43.65 39.18
N GLY A 172 -5.75 43.21 37.93
CA GLY A 172 -5.62 44.06 36.76
C GLY A 172 -4.18 44.23 36.26
N LEU A 173 -3.21 43.53 36.84
CA LEU A 173 -1.88 43.39 36.26
C LEU A 173 -1.90 42.56 34.96
N PRO A 174 -0.95 42.80 34.04
CA PRO A 174 -0.72 41.89 32.93
C PRO A 174 -0.12 40.57 33.41
N GLU A 175 -0.67 39.45 32.96
CA GLU A 175 -0.15 38.12 33.26
C GLU A 175 1.14 37.80 32.47
N PHE A 176 2.08 37.14 33.14
CA PHE A 176 3.26 36.53 32.54
C PHE A 176 3.16 35.01 32.61
N TRP A 177 2.43 34.47 31.62
CA TRP A 177 2.22 33.03 31.44
C TRP A 177 3.48 32.17 31.64
N TYR A 178 3.27 31.01 32.27
CA TYR A 178 4.21 29.91 32.46
C TYR A 178 5.31 30.16 33.50
N ASP A 179 5.11 31.08 34.45
CA ASP A 179 6.02 31.28 35.58
C ASP A 179 5.50 30.68 36.92
N GLY A 180 4.27 30.16 36.90
CA GLY A 180 3.56 29.51 38.00
C GLY A 180 2.92 30.49 38.99
N ILE A 181 2.81 31.77 38.64
CA ILE A 181 2.27 32.83 39.50
C ILE A 181 1.04 33.43 38.81
N ASP A 182 -0.10 33.44 39.50
CA ASP A 182 -1.27 34.24 39.09
C ASP A 182 -1.04 35.68 39.54
N ARG A 183 -0.55 36.53 38.64
CA ARG A 183 -0.16 37.92 38.98
C ARG A 183 -1.33 38.87 39.02
N ASN A 184 -2.39 38.52 38.31
CA ASN A 184 -3.57 39.37 38.18
C ASN A 184 -4.73 38.91 39.06
N CYS A 185 -4.52 37.84 39.84
CA CYS A 185 -5.44 37.26 40.80
C CYS A 185 -6.82 36.94 40.18
N ASP A 186 -6.87 36.64 38.87
CA ASP A 186 -8.13 36.33 38.18
C ASP A 186 -8.50 34.83 38.26
N GLY A 187 -7.60 34.01 38.82
CA GLY A 187 -7.77 32.58 39.00
C GLY A 187 -7.66 31.78 37.70
N ALA A 188 -7.20 32.39 36.59
CA ALA A 188 -6.82 31.65 35.40
C ALA A 188 -5.64 30.73 35.72
N ASN A 189 -5.65 29.55 35.10
CA ASN A 189 -4.55 28.63 35.25
C ASN A 189 -3.38 29.17 34.42
N ASP A 190 -2.25 29.52 35.05
CA ASP A 190 -1.04 30.06 34.40
C ASP A 190 -0.46 29.12 33.31
N PHE A 191 -0.88 27.86 33.30
CA PHE A 191 -0.49 26.87 32.31
C PHE A 191 -1.57 26.60 31.24
N ASP A 192 -2.65 27.39 31.17
CA ASP A 192 -3.72 27.33 30.17
C ASP A 192 -4.01 28.76 29.68
N ARG A 193 -3.15 29.24 28.77
CA ARG A 193 -3.15 30.66 28.37
C ARG A 193 -4.35 31.05 27.54
N ASP A 194 -4.87 30.13 26.74
CA ASP A 194 -5.99 30.41 25.85
C ASP A 194 -7.36 30.08 26.47
N GLY A 195 -7.36 29.41 27.63
CA GLY A 195 -8.51 29.16 28.47
C GLY A 195 -9.43 28.07 27.94
N ASP A 196 -8.90 27.14 27.15
CA ASP A 196 -9.66 26.04 26.57
C ASP A 196 -9.82 24.82 27.49
N GLY A 197 -9.08 24.81 28.60
CA GLY A 197 -9.10 23.79 29.64
C GLY A 197 -8.02 22.70 29.47
N ALA A 198 -7.20 22.76 28.43
CA ALA A 198 -5.99 21.98 28.30
C ALA A 198 -4.78 22.78 28.81
N GLU A 199 -3.89 22.12 29.57
CA GLU A 199 -2.64 22.75 29.99
C GLU A 199 -1.56 22.57 28.91
N CYS A 200 -0.65 23.54 28.81
CA CYS A 200 0.52 23.48 27.95
C CYS A 200 1.30 22.16 28.05
N ALA A 201 1.87 21.75 26.91
CA ALA A 201 2.72 20.58 26.85
C ALA A 201 4.04 20.79 27.60
N ALA A 202 4.44 19.80 28.40
CA ALA A 202 5.69 19.81 29.17
C ALA A 202 6.96 19.98 28.31
N GLU A 203 6.86 19.66 27.01
CA GLU A 203 7.95 19.78 26.05
C GLU A 203 8.18 21.23 25.57
N VAL A 204 7.12 22.05 25.59
CA VAL A 204 7.15 23.44 25.10
C VAL A 204 7.55 24.38 26.23
N HIS A 205 6.94 24.23 27.40
CA HIS A 205 7.09 25.13 28.53
C HIS A 205 7.49 24.38 29.81
N LYS A 206 8.52 24.88 30.50
CA LYS A 206 9.05 24.25 31.71
C LYS A 206 8.12 24.52 32.89
N GLY A 207 7.48 23.47 33.39
CA GLY A 207 6.54 23.57 34.51
C GLY A 207 5.17 23.01 34.17
N CYS A 208 4.84 22.94 32.87
CA CYS A 208 3.60 22.34 32.42
C CYS A 208 3.60 20.82 32.51
N ALA A 209 2.41 20.24 32.57
CA ALA A 209 2.19 18.80 32.66
C ALA A 209 1.04 18.31 31.75
N GLY A 210 0.48 19.17 30.90
CA GLY A 210 -0.57 18.82 29.96
C GLY A 210 -0.03 18.36 28.61
N ASP A 211 -0.93 18.32 27.63
CA ASP A 211 -0.71 17.80 26.28
C ASP A 211 -1.04 18.83 25.19
N ASP A 212 -1.29 20.11 25.54
CA ASP A 212 -1.54 21.14 24.54
C ASP A 212 -0.23 21.61 23.86
N CYS A 213 -0.08 21.20 22.61
CA CYS A 213 1.05 21.51 21.77
C CYS A 213 1.13 22.98 21.33
N VAL A 214 0.01 23.74 21.37
CA VAL A 214 -0.04 25.18 21.06
C VAL A 214 -1.03 25.91 21.98
N ASP A 215 -0.69 25.98 23.26
CA ASP A 215 -1.46 26.62 24.37
C ASP A 215 -1.88 28.11 24.18
N SER A 216 -1.48 28.74 23.08
CA SER A 216 -1.89 30.11 22.76
C SER A 216 -3.02 30.20 21.73
N ASP A 217 -3.51 29.06 21.25
CA ASP A 217 -4.52 28.96 20.20
C ASP A 217 -5.59 27.94 20.55
N THR A 218 -6.77 28.45 20.94
CA THR A 218 -7.94 27.64 21.30
C THR A 218 -8.43 26.70 20.18
N GLY A 219 -7.88 26.77 18.97
CA GLY A 219 -8.14 25.84 17.88
C GLY A 219 -7.32 24.55 17.95
N ILE A 220 -6.27 24.51 18.76
CA ILE A 220 -5.30 23.42 18.90
C ILE A 220 -5.34 22.92 20.36
N GLY A 221 -5.20 21.62 20.58
CA GLY A 221 -5.24 20.98 21.90
C GLY A 221 -5.78 19.54 21.88
N PRO A 222 -5.54 18.74 22.92
CA PRO A 222 -5.78 17.28 22.97
C PRO A 222 -7.23 16.83 22.73
N SER A 223 -8.20 17.73 22.85
CA SER A 223 -9.63 17.45 22.64
C SER A 223 -10.17 17.98 21.31
N ARG A 224 -9.31 18.52 20.45
CA ARG A 224 -9.71 19.05 19.14
C ARG A 224 -9.91 17.93 18.14
N LEU A 225 -10.69 18.24 17.11
CA LEU A 225 -10.88 17.34 15.98
C LEU A 225 -9.83 17.68 14.93
N GLU A 226 -9.13 16.66 14.46
CA GLU A 226 -8.14 16.78 13.41
C GLU A 226 -8.78 17.15 12.06
N ILE A 227 -8.15 18.09 11.36
CA ILE A 227 -8.46 18.59 10.03
C ILE A 227 -7.30 18.20 9.13
N TRP A 228 -7.37 16.96 8.67
CA TRP A 228 -6.38 16.37 7.78
C TRP A 228 -6.02 17.26 6.57
N TYR A 229 -4.73 17.25 6.26
CA TYR A 229 -4.07 17.86 5.11
C TYR A 229 -3.95 19.38 5.14
N ASP A 230 -4.03 20.01 6.32
CA ASP A 230 -3.79 21.44 6.49
C ASP A 230 -2.40 21.78 7.05
N GLY A 231 -1.63 20.76 7.43
CA GLY A 231 -0.27 20.81 7.94
C GLY A 231 -0.17 21.18 9.42
N VAL A 232 -1.28 21.14 10.17
CA VAL A 232 -1.34 21.46 11.59
C VAL A 232 -1.89 20.26 12.33
N ASP A 233 -1.17 19.77 13.33
CA ASP A 233 -1.70 18.81 14.29
C ASP A 233 -2.59 19.58 15.29
N GLN A 234 -3.92 19.56 15.10
CA GLN A 234 -4.80 20.30 16.02
C GLN A 234 -5.12 19.51 17.27
N ASN A 235 -5.11 18.17 17.21
CA ASN A 235 -5.45 17.34 18.37
C ASN A 235 -4.23 16.92 19.21
N CYS A 236 -3.03 17.37 18.86
CA CYS A 236 -1.78 17.15 19.56
C CYS A 236 -1.50 15.66 19.84
N ASP A 237 -1.90 14.76 18.94
CA ASP A 237 -1.67 13.32 19.09
C ASP A 237 -0.41 12.82 18.37
N ASP A 238 0.36 13.73 17.77
CA ASP A 238 1.56 13.48 16.97
C ASP A 238 1.31 12.59 15.74
N ALA A 239 0.06 12.39 15.31
CA ALA A 239 -0.24 11.74 14.04
C ALA A 239 0.31 12.58 12.88
N ASP A 240 0.84 11.92 11.86
CA ASP A 240 1.26 12.61 10.64
C ASP A 240 0.01 13.07 9.90
N ASP A 241 -0.22 14.38 9.80
CA ASP A 241 -1.37 15.02 9.14
C ASP A 241 -1.58 14.57 7.67
N PHE A 242 -0.61 13.89 7.10
CA PHE A 242 -0.67 13.32 5.76
C PHE A 242 -0.75 11.79 5.75
N ASP A 243 -1.05 11.13 6.87
CA ASP A 243 -1.24 9.67 7.03
C ASP A 243 -2.49 9.42 7.91
N ARG A 244 -3.67 9.59 7.31
CA ARG A 244 -4.94 9.63 8.05
C ARG A 244 -5.39 8.28 8.60
N ASP A 245 -5.00 7.18 7.99
CA ASP A 245 -5.34 5.84 8.48
C ASP A 245 -4.25 5.21 9.37
N GLY A 246 -3.07 5.83 9.43
CA GLY A 246 -1.99 5.51 10.37
C GLY A 246 -1.22 4.25 9.98
N ASP A 247 -1.14 3.93 8.70
CA ASP A 247 -0.41 2.76 8.20
C ASP A 247 1.10 3.01 7.97
N GLY A 248 1.53 4.26 8.12
CA GLY A 248 2.92 4.70 7.98
C GLY A 248 3.29 5.20 6.58
N PHE A 249 2.35 5.26 5.64
CA PHE A 249 2.53 5.82 4.31
C PHE A 249 1.75 7.12 4.15
N ARG A 250 2.43 8.17 3.72
CA ARG A 250 1.77 9.46 3.48
C ARG A 250 0.96 9.46 2.18
N CYS A 251 -0.13 10.19 2.17
CA CYS A 251 -1.00 10.47 1.03
C CYS A 251 -0.24 10.88 -0.24
N HIS A 252 -0.77 10.49 -1.40
CA HIS A 252 -0.25 10.87 -2.72
C HIS A 252 -1.24 11.77 -3.50
N PRO A 253 -0.81 12.87 -4.16
CA PRO A 253 -1.71 13.90 -4.71
C PRO A 253 -2.52 13.49 -5.94
N LEU A 254 -2.16 12.37 -6.57
CA LEU A 254 -2.64 12.01 -7.92
C LEU A 254 -3.66 10.88 -7.94
N ALA A 255 -3.91 10.21 -6.80
CA ALA A 255 -4.68 8.97 -6.80
C ALA A 255 -6.16 9.17 -6.43
N VAL A 256 -6.48 9.70 -5.25
CA VAL A 256 -7.89 9.84 -4.82
C VAL A 256 -8.12 11.08 -3.94
N ASP A 257 -7.09 11.63 -3.31
CA ASP A 257 -7.23 12.78 -2.40
C ASP A 257 -6.72 14.10 -3.03
N PRO A 258 -7.61 14.94 -3.59
CA PRO A 258 -7.22 16.19 -4.22
C PRO A 258 -6.72 17.26 -3.24
N ASN A 259 -6.88 17.05 -1.93
CA ASN A 259 -6.38 17.99 -0.93
C ASN A 259 -4.96 17.67 -0.47
N CYS A 260 -4.44 16.47 -0.76
CA CYS A 260 -3.09 16.06 -0.39
C CYS A 260 -2.03 16.92 -1.10
N PRO A 261 -1.27 17.76 -0.38
CA PRO A 261 -0.25 18.63 -0.96
C PRO A 261 1.12 17.95 -1.11
N ASP A 262 1.33 16.78 -0.49
CA ASP A 262 2.62 16.09 -0.43
C ASP A 262 2.72 14.95 -1.45
N SER A 263 3.92 14.71 -2.00
CA SER A 263 4.19 13.64 -2.97
C SER A 263 4.44 12.29 -2.28
N GLY A 264 3.55 11.86 -1.37
CA GLY A 264 3.64 10.56 -0.71
C GLY A 264 3.43 9.39 -1.67
N LEU A 265 3.15 8.19 -1.14
CA LEU A 265 3.01 6.98 -1.97
C LEU A 265 1.66 6.27 -1.75
N ASP A 266 0.90 6.66 -0.73
CA ASP A 266 -0.41 6.07 -0.48
C ASP A 266 -1.45 6.63 -1.46
N CYS A 267 -2.05 5.73 -2.23
CA CYS A 267 -3.06 6.04 -3.20
C CYS A 267 -4.48 6.21 -2.59
N VAL A 268 -4.74 5.67 -1.39
CA VAL A 268 -6.00 5.79 -0.65
C VAL A 268 -5.74 5.94 0.87
N ASP A 269 -5.31 7.13 1.28
CA ASP A 269 -4.96 7.55 2.67
C ASP A 269 -6.07 7.40 3.74
N THR A 270 -7.23 6.87 3.37
CA THR A 270 -8.35 6.65 4.30
C THR A 270 -8.57 5.17 4.62
N ASP A 271 -7.76 4.30 4.04
CA ASP A 271 -7.87 2.85 4.13
C ASP A 271 -6.48 2.20 4.16
N GLY A 272 -5.98 1.94 5.38
CA GLY A 272 -4.63 1.39 5.58
C GLY A 272 -4.43 -0.06 5.09
N THR A 273 -5.41 -0.60 4.35
CA THR A 273 -5.26 -1.83 3.56
C THR A 273 -4.86 -1.57 2.11
N ILE A 274 -4.70 -0.31 1.71
CA ILE A 274 -4.30 0.13 0.38
C ILE A 274 -3.08 1.04 0.52
N ASN A 275 -1.88 0.49 0.38
CA ASN A 275 -0.62 1.23 0.44
C ASN A 275 0.55 0.44 -0.19
N PRO A 276 1.71 1.06 -0.48
CA PRO A 276 2.86 0.39 -1.11
C PRO A 276 3.46 -0.81 -0.36
N GLY A 277 3.12 -1.00 0.90
CA GLY A 277 3.52 -2.15 1.71
C GLY A 277 2.61 -3.36 1.56
N GLN A 278 1.46 -3.24 0.88
CA GLN A 278 0.47 -4.31 0.75
C GLN A 278 0.78 -5.26 -0.41
N ASP A 279 0.24 -6.47 -0.30
CA ASP A 279 0.21 -7.42 -1.41
C ASP A 279 -1.05 -7.17 -2.26
N GLU A 280 -0.90 -7.26 -3.58
CA GLU A 280 -2.04 -7.11 -4.51
C GLU A 280 -3.02 -8.29 -4.42
N ILE A 281 -4.31 -7.98 -4.33
CA ILE A 281 -5.41 -8.91 -4.46
C ILE A 281 -6.01 -8.75 -5.86
N TRP A 282 -5.41 -9.47 -6.80
CA TRP A 282 -5.82 -9.46 -8.20
C TRP A 282 -7.33 -9.71 -8.39
N TYR A 283 -7.91 -8.96 -9.33
CA TYR A 283 -9.28 -9.04 -9.85
C TYR A 283 -10.38 -8.53 -8.91
N ASP A 284 -10.07 -7.66 -7.95
CA ASP A 284 -11.06 -7.03 -7.08
C ASP A 284 -11.36 -5.55 -7.44
N GLY A 285 -10.61 -5.00 -8.41
CA GLY A 285 -10.73 -3.65 -8.95
C GLY A 285 -10.05 -2.57 -8.12
N VAL A 286 -9.23 -2.94 -7.12
CA VAL A 286 -8.51 -2.03 -6.23
C VAL A 286 -7.02 -2.29 -6.38
N ASP A 287 -6.24 -1.24 -6.61
CA ASP A 287 -4.77 -1.30 -6.60
C ASP A 287 -4.30 -1.20 -5.14
N GLN A 288 -4.17 -2.32 -4.42
CA GLN A 288 -3.85 -2.27 -2.99
C GLN A 288 -2.41 -1.84 -2.74
N ASN A 289 -1.49 -2.11 -3.66
CA ASN A 289 -0.08 -1.79 -3.47
C ASN A 289 0.36 -0.46 -4.11
N CYS A 290 -0.57 0.28 -4.70
CA CYS A 290 -0.35 1.60 -5.31
C CYS A 290 0.76 1.63 -6.38
N ASP A 291 1.07 0.49 -7.01
CA ASP A 291 2.09 0.42 -8.06
C ASP A 291 1.56 0.79 -9.45
N HIS A 292 0.25 1.08 -9.53
CA HIS A 292 -0.50 1.45 -10.73
C HIS A 292 -0.48 0.37 -11.82
N ARG A 293 -0.20 -0.88 -11.47
CA ARG A 293 -0.51 -1.99 -12.37
C ARG A 293 -2.01 -2.10 -12.53
N ASN A 294 -2.39 -2.59 -13.70
CA ASN A 294 -3.78 -2.87 -13.94
C ASN A 294 -4.13 -4.16 -13.18
N ASP A 295 -5.06 -4.09 -12.24
CA ASP A 295 -5.54 -5.22 -11.42
C ASP A 295 -6.08 -6.42 -12.24
N PHE A 296 -6.26 -6.23 -13.56
CA PHE A 296 -6.67 -7.26 -14.50
C PHE A 296 -5.57 -7.69 -15.48
N ASP A 297 -4.29 -7.40 -15.16
CA ASP A 297 -3.07 -7.72 -15.92
C ASP A 297 -1.97 -8.19 -14.93
N ARG A 298 -2.14 -9.40 -14.39
CA ARG A 298 -1.31 -9.89 -13.29
C ARG A 298 0.12 -10.21 -13.70
N ASP A 299 0.34 -10.64 -14.93
CA ASP A 299 1.66 -11.01 -15.44
C ASP A 299 2.42 -9.83 -16.11
N GLY A 300 1.72 -8.74 -16.41
CA GLY A 300 2.28 -7.49 -16.92
C GLY A 300 2.59 -7.51 -18.41
N ASP A 301 1.96 -8.39 -19.19
CA ASP A 301 2.13 -8.48 -20.64
C ASP A 301 1.35 -7.37 -21.41
N GLY A 302 0.45 -6.67 -20.72
CA GLY A 302 -0.40 -5.59 -21.27
C GLY A 302 -1.70 -6.07 -21.91
N ALA A 303 -1.96 -7.37 -21.96
CA ALA A 303 -3.27 -7.95 -22.18
C ALA A 303 -4.05 -7.95 -20.86
N VAL A 304 -5.37 -8.08 -20.96
CA VAL A 304 -6.25 -8.13 -19.79
C VAL A 304 -7.24 -9.24 -19.98
N CYS A 305 -7.69 -9.83 -18.87
CA CYS A 305 -8.82 -10.73 -18.93
C CYS A 305 -10.11 -10.04 -19.42
N SER A 306 -10.75 -10.65 -20.39
CA SER A 306 -11.97 -10.14 -21.02
C SER A 306 -13.18 -10.23 -20.07
N SER A 307 -13.47 -9.09 -19.41
CA SER A 307 -14.72 -8.68 -18.76
C SER A 307 -15.05 -9.12 -17.32
N ASP A 308 -15.29 -8.09 -16.49
CA ASP A 308 -16.17 -7.96 -15.33
C ASP A 308 -16.23 -9.13 -14.33
N VAL A 309 -15.63 -8.89 -13.16
CA VAL A 309 -16.03 -9.38 -11.81
C VAL A 309 -16.51 -10.84 -11.79
N ASN A 310 -15.65 -11.74 -11.28
CA ASN A 310 -15.97 -13.11 -10.82
C ASN A 310 -16.05 -14.25 -11.84
N VAL A 311 -15.47 -14.17 -13.04
CA VAL A 311 -15.39 -15.34 -13.93
C VAL A 311 -13.96 -15.51 -14.45
N ALA A 312 -13.43 -16.72 -14.31
CA ALA A 312 -12.19 -17.15 -14.95
C ALA A 312 -12.19 -16.65 -16.41
N CYS A 313 -11.09 -16.02 -16.80
CA CYS A 313 -10.93 -15.31 -18.06
C CYS A 313 -11.51 -16.16 -19.20
N PRO A 314 -12.64 -15.75 -19.81
CA PRO A 314 -13.25 -16.55 -20.85
C PRO A 314 -12.31 -16.54 -22.05
N ASP A 315 -12.11 -17.72 -22.63
CA ASP A 315 -11.17 -18.11 -23.69
C ASP A 315 -11.32 -17.36 -25.03
N THR A 316 -11.86 -16.14 -25.06
CA THR A 316 -12.06 -15.39 -26.30
C THR A 316 -11.72 -13.90 -26.15
N GLY A 317 -10.59 -13.53 -26.77
CA GLY A 317 -10.24 -12.15 -27.11
C GLY A 317 -9.55 -11.30 -26.02
N GLY A 318 -9.31 -11.87 -24.83
CA GLY A 318 -8.47 -11.30 -23.78
C GLY A 318 -7.36 -12.26 -23.39
N ASP A 319 -6.62 -11.96 -22.33
CA ASP A 319 -5.69 -12.92 -21.75
C ASP A 319 -6.45 -14.11 -21.16
N CYS A 320 -6.21 -15.32 -21.67
CA CYS A 320 -6.81 -16.56 -21.20
C CYS A 320 -6.06 -17.15 -20.00
N HIS A 321 -4.84 -16.69 -19.72
CA HIS A 321 -3.97 -17.16 -18.64
C HIS A 321 -3.14 -16.01 -18.02
N ASP A 322 -3.82 -15.01 -17.48
CA ASP A 322 -3.27 -13.75 -16.92
C ASP A 322 -2.22 -13.85 -15.81
N SER A 323 -1.87 -15.05 -15.36
CA SER A 323 -0.74 -15.27 -14.44
C SER A 323 0.51 -15.83 -15.11
N ASP A 324 0.50 -16.06 -16.42
CA ASP A 324 1.56 -16.71 -17.19
C ASP A 324 1.88 -15.94 -18.48
N THR A 325 2.97 -15.16 -18.43
CA THR A 325 3.51 -14.41 -19.57
C THR A 325 3.82 -15.25 -20.83
N GLY A 326 3.79 -16.58 -20.72
CA GLY A 326 3.95 -17.51 -21.82
C GLY A 326 2.67 -17.84 -22.59
N ILE A 327 1.51 -17.31 -22.15
CA ILE A 327 0.19 -17.46 -22.77
C ILE A 327 -0.46 -16.07 -22.82
N GLY A 328 -1.00 -15.66 -23.97
CA GLY A 328 -1.64 -14.37 -24.13
C GLY A 328 -1.91 -14.00 -25.60
N PRO A 329 -2.85 -13.09 -25.88
CA PRO A 329 -3.36 -12.79 -27.23
C PRO A 329 -2.34 -12.22 -28.21
N HIS A 330 -1.17 -11.84 -27.71
CA HIS A 330 -0.08 -11.25 -28.47
C HIS A 330 1.01 -12.27 -28.84
N LEU A 331 0.91 -13.51 -28.34
CA LEU A 331 1.86 -14.58 -28.60
C LEU A 331 1.54 -15.32 -29.91
N GLN A 332 2.53 -16.06 -30.40
CA GLN A 332 2.32 -16.99 -31.51
C GLN A 332 2.04 -18.38 -30.95
N GLU A 333 1.07 -19.05 -31.57
CA GLU A 333 0.72 -20.42 -31.20
C GLU A 333 1.88 -21.38 -31.45
N GLN A 334 2.11 -22.28 -30.49
CA GLN A 334 2.94 -23.46 -30.62
C GLN A 334 2.06 -24.70 -30.59
N TRP A 335 1.50 -25.02 -31.76
CA TRP A 335 0.66 -26.19 -31.97
C TRP A 335 1.22 -27.47 -31.36
N TYR A 336 0.31 -28.30 -30.83
CA TYR A 336 0.50 -29.64 -30.28
C TYR A 336 1.26 -29.70 -28.94
N ASP A 337 1.06 -28.72 -28.07
CA ASP A 337 1.61 -28.72 -26.71
C ASP A 337 0.55 -28.74 -25.59
N GLY A 338 -0.72 -28.76 -25.98
CA GLY A 338 -1.90 -28.79 -25.14
C GLY A 338 -2.30 -27.42 -24.57
N GLN A 339 -1.75 -26.31 -25.07
CA GLN A 339 -2.05 -24.96 -24.60
C GLN A 339 -2.50 -24.08 -25.77
N ASP A 340 -3.61 -23.38 -25.61
CA ASP A 340 -3.96 -22.24 -26.46
C ASP A 340 -3.10 -21.04 -26.00
N ARG A 341 -1.91 -20.90 -26.58
CA ARG A 341 -0.94 -19.88 -26.17
C ARG A 341 -1.31 -18.49 -26.65
N ASN A 342 -2.05 -18.39 -27.75
CA ASN A 342 -2.44 -17.10 -28.31
C ASN A 342 -3.88 -16.71 -27.98
N CYS A 343 -4.58 -17.48 -27.15
CA CYS A 343 -5.93 -17.20 -26.65
C CYS A 343 -6.95 -16.86 -27.75
N ASP A 344 -6.77 -17.41 -28.96
CA ASP A 344 -7.68 -17.18 -30.08
C ASP A 344 -8.82 -18.22 -30.12
N GLY A 345 -8.77 -19.22 -29.25
CA GLY A 345 -9.74 -20.29 -29.11
C GLY A 345 -9.64 -21.35 -30.21
N ALA A 346 -8.57 -21.35 -31.01
CA ALA A 346 -8.27 -22.45 -31.91
C ALA A 346 -7.93 -23.71 -31.11
N ASN A 347 -8.33 -24.86 -31.64
CA ASN A 347 -8.01 -26.13 -31.02
C ASN A 347 -6.55 -26.47 -31.34
N ASP A 348 -5.69 -26.57 -30.32
CA ASP A 348 -4.25 -26.83 -30.44
C ASP A 348 -3.86 -28.08 -31.27
N TYR A 349 -4.82 -28.96 -31.54
CA TYR A 349 -4.66 -30.18 -32.34
C TYR A 349 -5.36 -30.13 -33.71
N ASP A 350 -5.75 -28.93 -34.17
CA ASP A 350 -6.45 -28.65 -35.44
C ASP A 350 -5.88 -27.35 -36.03
N GLN A 351 -4.66 -27.42 -36.59
CA GLN A 351 -3.92 -26.24 -37.03
C GLN A 351 -4.55 -25.55 -38.26
N ASP A 352 -5.22 -26.31 -39.12
CA ASP A 352 -5.86 -25.79 -40.33
C ASP A 352 -7.33 -25.36 -40.12
N GLY A 353 -7.94 -25.73 -39.00
CA GLY A 353 -9.26 -25.30 -38.55
C GLY A 353 -10.41 -26.00 -39.26
N ASP A 354 -10.19 -27.21 -39.78
CA ASP A 354 -11.19 -27.96 -40.53
C ASP A 354 -12.16 -28.78 -39.62
N GLY A 355 -11.83 -28.86 -38.32
CA GLY A 355 -12.62 -29.52 -37.28
C GLY A 355 -12.30 -30.99 -37.06
N PHE A 356 -11.24 -31.51 -37.68
CA PHE A 356 -10.70 -32.85 -37.43
C PHE A 356 -9.39 -32.78 -36.63
N GLU A 357 -9.25 -33.66 -35.64
CA GLU A 357 -8.10 -33.67 -34.73
C GLU A 357 -7.11 -34.78 -35.12
N CYS A 358 -5.82 -34.50 -34.96
CA CYS A 358 -4.79 -35.53 -34.97
C CYS A 358 -4.83 -36.37 -33.66
N ASP A 359 -5.30 -37.61 -33.73
CA ASP A 359 -5.37 -38.49 -32.54
C ASP A 359 -3.97 -39.05 -32.24
N GLY A 360 -3.27 -38.50 -31.24
CA GLY A 360 -1.98 -39.04 -30.81
C GLY A 360 -1.32 -38.32 -29.65
N ASP A 361 -1.26 -38.99 -28.50
CA ASP A 361 -0.31 -38.69 -27.41
C ASP A 361 1.12 -38.61 -28.02
N VAL A 362 1.66 -37.39 -28.11
CA VAL A 362 3.04 -37.05 -28.53
C VAL A 362 3.26 -36.95 -30.05
N HIS A 363 3.21 -35.71 -30.58
CA HIS A 363 3.94 -35.00 -31.68
C HIS A 363 4.71 -35.76 -32.81
N LEU A 364 4.69 -37.08 -32.89
CA LEU A 364 5.44 -37.89 -33.87
C LEU A 364 4.55 -38.73 -34.78
N GLU A 365 3.23 -38.78 -34.53
CA GLU A 365 2.35 -39.75 -35.19
C GLU A 365 1.18 -39.15 -36.00
N CYS A 366 1.16 -37.83 -36.31
CA CYS A 366 0.26 -37.34 -37.39
C CYS A 366 0.60 -37.95 -38.76
N ALA A 367 1.77 -38.60 -38.88
CA ALA A 367 2.20 -39.33 -40.07
C ALA A 367 1.92 -40.85 -40.00
N SER A 368 1.25 -41.35 -38.96
CA SER A 368 0.86 -42.76 -38.87
C SER A 368 -0.56 -42.93 -38.33
N HIS A 369 -1.53 -42.64 -39.19
CA HIS A 369 -2.76 -43.41 -39.43
C HIS A 369 -3.34 -44.19 -38.25
N ASP A 370 -3.70 -43.47 -37.19
CA ASP A 370 -4.80 -43.85 -36.28
C ASP A 370 -5.69 -42.63 -35.93
N GLY A 371 -5.37 -41.43 -36.48
CA GLY A 371 -6.09 -40.18 -36.28
C GLY A 371 -7.05 -39.82 -37.41
N SER A 372 -7.98 -38.90 -37.12
CA SER A 372 -9.04 -38.44 -38.04
C SER A 372 -8.62 -37.30 -38.96
N ASP A 373 -7.35 -36.90 -39.01
CA ASP A 373 -6.81 -35.95 -39.97
C ASP A 373 -5.41 -36.42 -40.42
N CYS A 374 -5.19 -36.48 -41.75
CA CYS A 374 -3.93 -36.93 -42.36
C CYS A 374 -3.03 -35.78 -42.88
N VAL A 375 -3.41 -34.49 -42.72
CA VAL A 375 -2.66 -33.33 -43.24
C VAL A 375 -2.66 -32.07 -42.33
N ASP A 376 -2.28 -32.22 -41.07
CA ASP A 376 -2.30 -31.11 -40.10
C ASP A 376 -1.26 -29.96 -40.35
N PHE A 377 -0.26 -30.13 -41.25
CA PHE A 377 0.74 -29.07 -41.54
C PHE A 377 0.88 -28.76 -43.03
N ASP A 378 0.34 -27.62 -43.44
CA ASP A 378 0.38 -27.20 -44.85
C ASP A 378 1.66 -26.43 -45.21
N GLY A 379 2.74 -27.19 -45.41
CA GLY A 379 4.03 -26.72 -45.93
C GLY A 379 4.03 -26.33 -47.42
N GLY A 380 2.90 -25.92 -48.00
CA GLY A 380 2.84 -25.20 -49.28
C GLY A 380 2.90 -26.03 -50.57
N GLN A 381 2.19 -27.15 -50.68
CA GLN A 381 1.95 -27.79 -51.99
C GLN A 381 0.49 -28.21 -52.24
N TYR A 382 -0.22 -27.36 -52.98
CA TYR A 382 -1.18 -27.66 -54.06
C TYR A 382 -2.39 -28.58 -53.84
N ILE A 383 -2.91 -28.69 -52.64
CA ILE A 383 -4.30 -29.14 -52.42
C ILE A 383 -4.85 -28.34 -51.24
N ALA A 384 -6.12 -27.94 -51.30
CA ALA A 384 -6.72 -27.14 -50.24
C ALA A 384 -7.05 -28.09 -49.08
N ALA A 385 -6.51 -27.81 -47.89
CA ALA A 385 -6.69 -28.60 -46.68
C ALA A 385 -8.17 -28.98 -46.39
N GLU A 386 -9.13 -28.10 -46.72
CA GLU A 386 -10.58 -28.36 -46.65
C GLU A 386 -11.09 -29.61 -47.42
N LEU A 387 -10.26 -30.26 -48.25
CA LEU A 387 -10.63 -31.39 -49.11
C LEU A 387 -10.03 -32.74 -48.68
N ILE A 388 -9.22 -32.79 -47.61
CA ILE A 388 -8.55 -34.01 -47.15
C ILE A 388 -8.96 -34.25 -45.70
N ASN A 389 -9.88 -35.19 -45.47
CA ASN A 389 -10.36 -35.61 -44.15
C ASN A 389 -11.20 -36.90 -44.29
N PRO A 390 -11.50 -37.65 -43.22
CA PRO A 390 -12.25 -38.91 -43.26
C PRO A 390 -13.66 -38.85 -43.86
N SER A 391 -14.21 -37.64 -44.03
CA SER A 391 -15.51 -37.42 -44.67
C SER A 391 -15.39 -36.92 -46.11
N ALA A 392 -14.18 -36.73 -46.61
CA ALA A 392 -13.91 -36.30 -47.97
C ALA A 392 -14.38 -37.38 -48.97
N PHE A 393 -14.69 -36.91 -50.18
CA PHE A 393 -15.03 -37.80 -51.27
C PHE A 393 -13.76 -38.13 -52.04
N GLU A 394 -13.41 -39.41 -52.09
CA GLU A 394 -12.21 -39.88 -52.78
C GLU A 394 -12.30 -39.70 -54.29
N THR A 395 -11.27 -39.09 -54.86
CA THR A 395 -11.09 -38.88 -56.29
C THR A 395 -9.99 -39.80 -56.78
N TRP A 396 -10.36 -41.06 -57.01
CA TRP A 396 -9.46 -42.11 -57.48
C TRP A 396 -8.54 -41.66 -58.62
N TYR A 397 -7.27 -42.08 -58.53
CA TYR A 397 -6.19 -41.94 -59.51
C TYR A 397 -5.59 -40.53 -59.65
N ASP A 398 -5.71 -39.66 -58.67
CA ASP A 398 -5.09 -38.32 -58.67
C ASP A 398 -3.81 -38.20 -57.82
N GLY A 399 -3.46 -39.28 -57.12
CA GLY A 399 -2.27 -39.45 -56.30
C GLY A 399 -2.41 -38.97 -54.86
N VAL A 400 -3.61 -38.66 -54.40
CA VAL A 400 -3.89 -38.14 -53.05
C VAL A 400 -4.97 -39.01 -52.40
N ASP A 401 -4.67 -39.59 -51.23
CA ASP A 401 -5.69 -40.20 -50.37
C ASP A 401 -6.41 -39.06 -49.62
N GLN A 402 -7.62 -38.72 -50.06
CA GLN A 402 -8.38 -37.59 -49.53
C GLN A 402 -9.23 -37.98 -48.34
N ASN A 403 -9.71 -39.21 -48.30
CA ASN A 403 -10.54 -39.70 -47.21
C ASN A 403 -9.75 -40.40 -46.08
N CYS A 404 -8.42 -40.43 -46.18
CA CYS A 404 -7.51 -40.95 -45.17
C CYS A 404 -7.87 -42.38 -44.71
N ASP A 405 -8.39 -43.23 -45.62
CA ASP A 405 -8.87 -44.58 -45.28
C ASP A 405 -7.80 -45.67 -45.44
N ASP A 406 -6.56 -45.25 -45.74
CA ASP A 406 -5.37 -46.07 -45.98
C ASP A 406 -5.45 -46.97 -47.21
N TRP A 407 -6.47 -46.79 -48.05
CA TRP A 407 -6.53 -47.49 -49.32
C TRP A 407 -5.64 -46.82 -50.35
N SER A 408 -5.02 -47.65 -51.17
CA SER A 408 -4.25 -47.16 -52.30
C SER A 408 -5.20 -46.41 -53.21
N ASP A 409 -4.92 -45.14 -53.55
CA ASP A 409 -5.65 -44.35 -54.56
C ASP A 409 -5.72 -45.03 -55.96
N PHE A 410 -5.06 -46.18 -56.10
CA PHE A 410 -5.03 -47.01 -57.30
C PHE A 410 -5.72 -48.38 -57.12
N ASP A 411 -6.47 -48.61 -56.03
CA ASP A 411 -7.27 -49.82 -55.72
C ASP A 411 -8.73 -49.43 -55.38
N GLN A 412 -9.50 -49.06 -56.41
CA GLN A 412 -10.87 -48.57 -56.28
C GLN A 412 -11.85 -49.64 -55.77
N ASP A 413 -11.63 -50.90 -56.09
CA ASP A 413 -12.56 -51.99 -55.72
C ASP A 413 -12.17 -52.78 -54.45
N GLN A 414 -11.02 -52.42 -53.85
CA GLN A 414 -10.53 -52.81 -52.54
C GLN A 414 -10.27 -54.31 -52.42
N ASP A 415 -9.65 -54.88 -53.45
CA ASP A 415 -9.24 -56.27 -53.43
C ASP A 415 -7.78 -56.48 -53.00
N GLY A 416 -7.05 -55.37 -52.79
CA GLY A 416 -5.67 -55.34 -52.35
C GLY A 416 -4.66 -55.34 -53.50
N HIS A 417 -5.12 -55.16 -54.74
CA HIS A 417 -4.30 -55.11 -55.93
C HIS A 417 -4.47 -53.76 -56.64
N ASP A 418 -3.36 -53.05 -56.85
CA ASP A 418 -3.38 -51.80 -57.60
C ASP A 418 -3.70 -52.07 -59.08
N CYS A 419 -4.30 -51.09 -59.73
CA CYS A 419 -4.63 -51.17 -61.14
C CYS A 419 -3.39 -51.27 -62.05
N ASP A 420 -3.42 -52.21 -63.00
CA ASP A 420 -2.44 -52.37 -64.07
C ASP A 420 -2.83 -51.44 -65.22
N GLY A 421 -1.95 -50.49 -65.54
CA GLY A 421 -2.15 -49.48 -66.59
C GLY A 421 -2.29 -50.02 -68.02
N THR A 422 -2.50 -51.33 -68.20
CA THR A 422 -2.77 -52.01 -69.46
C THR A 422 -4.24 -51.97 -69.87
N VAL A 423 -5.18 -52.00 -68.93
CA VAL A 423 -6.64 -52.01 -69.21
C VAL A 423 -7.30 -50.69 -68.83
N ILE A 424 -6.89 -50.07 -67.72
CA ILE A 424 -7.32 -48.73 -67.31
C ILE A 424 -6.22 -47.75 -67.71
N ALA A 425 -6.53 -46.94 -68.73
CA ALA A 425 -5.54 -46.06 -69.38
C ALA A 425 -5.00 -44.92 -68.47
N ASP A 426 -5.68 -44.64 -67.35
CA ASP A 426 -5.38 -43.55 -66.42
C ASP A 426 -4.85 -44.03 -65.05
N CYS A 427 -4.29 -45.24 -64.93
CA CYS A 427 -3.61 -45.73 -63.71
C CYS A 427 -2.29 -45.01 -63.35
N GLY A 428 -2.12 -43.72 -63.71
CA GLY A 428 -0.95 -42.91 -63.34
C GLY A 428 0.43 -43.43 -63.81
N GLY A 429 0.50 -44.54 -64.55
CA GLY A 429 1.75 -45.25 -64.86
C GLY A 429 2.21 -46.24 -63.78
N HIS A 430 1.35 -46.59 -62.82
CA HIS A 430 1.59 -47.64 -61.82
C HIS A 430 1.59 -49.03 -62.47
N GLN A 431 2.40 -49.94 -61.92
CA GLN A 431 2.58 -51.32 -62.40
C GLN A 431 1.90 -52.29 -61.41
N GLY A 432 0.58 -52.18 -61.29
CA GLY A 432 -0.24 -53.12 -60.55
C GLY A 432 -0.46 -54.44 -61.30
N ASP A 433 -1.17 -55.38 -60.69
CA ASP A 433 -1.56 -56.65 -61.28
C ASP A 433 -3.08 -56.81 -61.46
N ASP A 434 -3.86 -55.77 -61.14
CA ASP A 434 -5.30 -55.74 -61.38
C ASP A 434 -5.66 -55.13 -62.75
N CYS A 435 -6.14 -55.99 -63.64
CA CYS A 435 -6.59 -55.59 -64.97
C CYS A 435 -8.05 -55.06 -65.01
N ASN A 436 -8.78 -55.06 -63.90
CA ASN A 436 -10.11 -54.46 -63.81
C ASN A 436 -10.43 -53.97 -62.39
N ASP A 437 -9.91 -52.79 -62.07
CA ASP A 437 -10.06 -52.06 -60.80
C ASP A 437 -11.45 -51.45 -60.55
N THR A 438 -12.49 -52.13 -61.03
CA THR A 438 -13.89 -51.84 -60.70
C THR A 438 -14.67 -53.11 -60.34
N ASP A 439 -14.03 -54.27 -60.45
CA ASP A 439 -14.58 -55.57 -60.17
C ASP A 439 -13.53 -56.41 -59.44
N LYS A 440 -13.61 -56.31 -58.11
CA LYS A 440 -12.79 -57.02 -57.13
C LYS A 440 -12.67 -58.52 -57.31
N SER A 441 -13.36 -59.14 -58.27
CA SER A 441 -13.25 -60.56 -58.62
C SER A 441 -12.22 -60.84 -59.70
N ILE A 442 -11.60 -59.83 -60.29
CA ILE A 442 -10.62 -59.94 -61.38
C ILE A 442 -9.33 -59.27 -60.90
N HIS A 443 -8.24 -60.02 -60.77
CA HIS A 443 -6.92 -59.47 -60.42
C HIS A 443 -5.83 -60.54 -60.56
N GLY A 444 -4.56 -60.11 -60.53
CA GLY A 444 -3.40 -60.99 -60.56
C GLY A 444 -3.40 -62.08 -59.48
N GLY A 445 -3.19 -63.33 -59.90
CA GLY A 445 -3.10 -64.48 -58.99
C GLY A 445 -4.44 -65.15 -58.63
N ARG A 446 -5.56 -64.71 -59.20
CA ARG A 446 -6.82 -65.47 -59.21
C ARG A 446 -6.66 -66.82 -59.92
N VAL A 447 -7.50 -67.78 -59.55
CA VAL A 447 -7.61 -69.06 -60.25
C VAL A 447 -8.61 -68.88 -61.40
N GLU A 448 -8.14 -69.01 -62.63
CA GLU A 448 -8.94 -68.81 -63.84
C GLU A 448 -10.11 -69.79 -63.95
N THR A 449 -11.30 -69.25 -64.23
CA THR A 449 -12.47 -70.03 -64.66
C THR A 449 -12.49 -70.16 -66.17
N TRP A 450 -11.81 -71.18 -66.68
CA TRP A 450 -11.71 -71.41 -68.12
C TRP A 450 -13.08 -71.51 -68.83
N TYR A 451 -13.14 -70.93 -70.03
CA TYR A 451 -14.24 -70.95 -71.00
C TYR A 451 -15.46 -70.08 -70.66
N ASP A 452 -15.29 -69.02 -69.86
CA ASP A 452 -16.35 -68.09 -69.50
C ASP A 452 -16.25 -66.70 -70.19
N GLY A 453 -15.16 -66.47 -70.92
CA GLY A 453 -14.88 -65.26 -71.70
C GLY A 453 -14.27 -64.11 -70.90
N LYS A 454 -13.85 -64.33 -69.65
CA LYS A 454 -13.11 -63.38 -68.82
C LYS A 454 -11.64 -63.82 -68.69
N ASP A 455 -10.77 -62.88 -68.37
CA ASP A 455 -9.39 -63.15 -67.93
C ASP A 455 -9.35 -62.75 -66.45
N GLU A 456 -9.84 -63.63 -65.59
CA GLU A 456 -9.99 -63.35 -64.15
C GLU A 456 -8.63 -63.24 -63.46
N SER A 457 -7.60 -63.87 -64.02
CA SER A 457 -6.23 -63.91 -63.50
C SER A 457 -5.31 -62.82 -64.06
N CYS A 458 -5.77 -62.01 -65.03
CA CYS A 458 -5.01 -60.93 -65.66
C CYS A 458 -3.67 -61.39 -66.28
N HIS A 459 -3.58 -62.67 -66.68
CA HIS A 459 -2.34 -63.25 -67.22
C HIS A 459 -2.22 -63.09 -68.75
N GLY A 460 -3.23 -62.51 -69.40
CA GLY A 460 -3.23 -62.22 -70.84
C GLY A 460 -3.20 -63.47 -71.71
N ARG A 461 -3.58 -64.63 -71.16
CA ARG A 461 -3.74 -65.89 -71.89
C ARG A 461 -5.14 -65.94 -72.48
N SER A 462 -5.29 -66.59 -73.64
CA SER A 462 -6.61 -66.85 -74.20
C SER A 462 -7.36 -67.79 -73.27
N ASP A 463 -8.59 -67.45 -72.89
CA ASP A 463 -9.50 -68.29 -72.08
C ASP A 463 -9.84 -69.67 -72.71
N PHE A 464 -9.26 -69.96 -73.89
CA PHE A 464 -9.46 -71.18 -74.65
C PHE A 464 -8.18 -72.03 -74.85
N ASP A 465 -7.05 -71.63 -74.27
CA ASP A 465 -5.73 -72.29 -74.39
C ASP A 465 -5.23 -72.65 -72.96
N GLN A 466 -5.66 -73.81 -72.46
CA GLN A 466 -5.46 -74.18 -71.04
C GLN A 466 -4.01 -74.63 -70.79
N ASP A 467 -3.42 -75.35 -71.74
CA ASP A 467 -2.06 -75.88 -71.59
C ASP A 467 -0.96 -74.90 -72.05
N GLY A 468 -1.34 -73.82 -72.71
CA GLY A 468 -0.47 -72.70 -73.07
C GLY A 468 0.47 -73.02 -74.22
N ASP A 469 0.09 -73.94 -75.10
CA ASP A 469 0.89 -74.37 -76.23
C ASP A 469 0.65 -73.54 -77.52
N GLY A 470 -0.40 -72.70 -77.49
CA GLY A 470 -0.78 -71.78 -78.55
C GLY A 470 -1.73 -72.37 -79.60
N TRP A 471 -2.23 -73.59 -79.38
CA TRP A 471 -3.37 -74.15 -80.10
C TRP A 471 -4.64 -74.00 -79.24
N GLU A 472 -5.76 -73.70 -79.89
CA GLU A 472 -7.05 -73.52 -79.22
C GLU A 472 -8.03 -74.54 -79.79
N CYS A 473 -8.97 -75.01 -78.97
CA CYS A 473 -10.17 -75.69 -79.48
C CYS A 473 -10.94 -74.74 -80.42
N ASP A 474 -11.06 -75.06 -81.73
CA ASP A 474 -11.66 -74.16 -82.76
C ASP A 474 -13.19 -74.08 -82.66
N GLY A 475 -13.76 -74.65 -81.60
CA GLY A 475 -15.13 -74.44 -81.16
C GLY A 475 -15.37 -73.04 -80.58
N LYS A 476 -15.14 -71.98 -81.37
CA LYS A 476 -15.70 -70.65 -81.07
C LYS A 476 -17.22 -70.84 -80.94
N VAL A 477 -17.69 -70.71 -79.70
CA VAL A 477 -19.02 -71.00 -79.10
C VAL A 477 -19.37 -72.47 -78.76
N HIS A 478 -19.28 -72.75 -77.45
CA HIS A 478 -20.15 -73.62 -76.64
C HIS A 478 -19.82 -75.13 -76.53
N ALA A 479 -19.30 -75.48 -75.35
CA ALA A 479 -19.58 -76.67 -74.54
C ALA A 479 -19.16 -78.08 -74.99
N GLU A 480 -18.59 -78.30 -76.18
CA GLU A 480 -18.21 -79.66 -76.60
C GLU A 480 -16.94 -79.64 -77.48
N CYS A 481 -15.75 -79.55 -76.87
CA CYS A 481 -14.49 -79.95 -77.53
C CYS A 481 -14.51 -81.49 -77.66
N VAL A 482 -15.24 -81.99 -78.66
CA VAL A 482 -15.52 -83.41 -78.86
C VAL A 482 -14.93 -83.85 -80.19
N GLY A 483 -13.65 -84.22 -80.16
CA GLY A 483 -13.01 -85.09 -81.16
C GLY A 483 -13.30 -84.75 -82.62
N HIS A 484 -13.22 -83.47 -82.98
CA HIS A 484 -13.25 -83.04 -84.37
C HIS A 484 -11.83 -82.97 -84.94
N GLU A 485 -11.71 -83.31 -86.22
CA GLU A 485 -10.46 -83.25 -86.98
C GLU A 485 -9.99 -81.78 -87.01
N GLY A 486 -8.97 -81.43 -86.21
CA GLY A 486 -8.47 -80.05 -86.11
C GLY A 486 -8.41 -79.43 -84.70
N ASP A 487 -8.97 -80.08 -83.66
CA ASP A 487 -9.01 -79.53 -82.28
C ASP A 487 -7.87 -80.07 -81.40
N ASP A 488 -7.34 -79.23 -80.51
CA ASP A 488 -6.36 -79.68 -79.51
C ASP A 488 -6.98 -80.70 -78.54
N CYS A 489 -6.38 -81.89 -78.49
CA CYS A 489 -6.88 -82.99 -77.68
C CYS A 489 -6.32 -83.03 -76.25
N LEU A 490 -5.47 -82.07 -75.86
CA LEU A 490 -4.95 -81.89 -74.50
C LEU A 490 -5.76 -80.86 -73.69
N ASP A 491 -6.37 -79.88 -74.36
CA ASP A 491 -7.26 -78.88 -73.76
C ASP A 491 -8.58 -79.47 -73.21
N PHE A 492 -8.85 -80.75 -73.48
CA PHE A 492 -9.94 -81.49 -72.84
C PHE A 492 -9.42 -82.88 -72.47
N GLY A 493 -9.52 -83.27 -71.19
CA GLY A 493 -9.04 -84.55 -70.64
C GLY A 493 -9.72 -85.83 -71.16
N VAL A 494 -9.94 -85.97 -72.47
CA VAL A 494 -10.57 -87.10 -73.16
C VAL A 494 -9.53 -88.08 -73.72
N ALA A 495 -8.47 -88.37 -72.97
CA ALA A 495 -7.71 -89.58 -73.19
C ALA A 495 -8.49 -90.80 -72.63
N LYS A 496 -9.43 -91.33 -73.42
CA LYS A 496 -9.57 -92.80 -73.54
C LYS A 496 -8.73 -93.30 -74.73
N ILE A 497 -7.54 -92.73 -74.88
CA ILE A 497 -6.44 -93.32 -75.62
C ILE A 497 -5.41 -93.64 -74.55
N GLN A 498 -5.01 -94.91 -74.50
CA GLN A 498 -4.41 -95.53 -73.34
C GLN A 498 -3.02 -94.91 -73.07
N TYR A 499 -2.94 -93.89 -72.22
CA TYR A 499 -1.68 -93.41 -71.65
C TYR A 499 -1.03 -94.61 -70.92
N GLY A 500 0.02 -95.17 -71.53
CA GLY A 500 0.40 -96.56 -71.30
C GLY A 500 1.88 -96.90 -71.49
N GLY A 501 2.81 -95.95 -71.25
CA GLY A 501 4.19 -96.25 -70.86
C GLY A 501 5.30 -96.16 -71.93
N ASP A 502 6.34 -95.37 -71.63
CA ASP A 502 7.69 -95.34 -72.23
C ASP A 502 7.84 -94.98 -73.74
N THR A 503 7.11 -93.97 -74.25
CA THR A 503 7.27 -93.49 -75.65
C THR A 503 8.09 -92.19 -75.80
N GLY A 504 8.19 -91.35 -74.77
CA GLY A 504 9.04 -90.14 -74.76
C GLY A 504 8.49 -88.93 -75.55
N ILE A 505 7.16 -88.83 -75.69
CA ILE A 505 6.45 -87.74 -76.39
C ILE A 505 5.95 -86.70 -75.37
N THR A 506 6.01 -85.41 -75.71
CA THR A 506 5.58 -84.26 -74.87
C THR A 506 4.23 -83.66 -75.29
N ALA A 507 3.61 -82.84 -74.44
CA ALA A 507 2.33 -82.16 -74.73
C ALA A 507 2.37 -81.37 -76.05
N TYR A 508 3.41 -80.55 -76.26
CA TYR A 508 3.66 -79.81 -77.50
C TYR A 508 3.78 -80.67 -78.78
N GLU A 509 4.01 -81.98 -78.65
CA GLU A 509 4.11 -82.90 -79.78
C GLU A 509 2.78 -83.58 -80.12
N ILE A 510 1.72 -83.28 -79.37
CA ILE A 510 0.35 -83.78 -79.57
C ILE A 510 -0.52 -82.57 -79.90
N ASN A 511 -0.80 -82.37 -81.18
CA ASN A 511 -1.65 -81.28 -81.67
C ASN A 511 -2.14 -81.62 -83.07
N PRO A 512 -3.19 -80.96 -83.59
CA PRO A 512 -3.76 -81.25 -84.91
C PRO A 512 -2.78 -81.10 -86.09
N GLY A 513 -1.70 -80.33 -85.90
CA GLY A 513 -0.64 -80.14 -86.90
C GLY A 513 0.46 -81.20 -86.86
N ALA A 514 0.46 -82.11 -85.89
CA ALA A 514 1.47 -83.13 -85.72
C ALA A 514 1.36 -84.24 -86.79
N SER A 515 2.36 -85.10 -86.84
CA SER A 515 2.37 -86.28 -87.71
C SER A 515 2.58 -87.53 -86.87
N ASP A 516 1.75 -88.54 -87.09
CA ASP A 516 1.69 -89.69 -86.20
C ASP A 516 2.90 -90.64 -86.34
N ARG A 517 3.40 -91.13 -85.20
CA ARG A 517 4.44 -92.17 -85.14
C ARG A 517 3.79 -93.53 -84.92
N TRP A 518 3.76 -94.30 -85.99
CA TRP A 518 3.17 -95.64 -86.01
C TRP A 518 3.75 -96.61 -84.96
N TYR A 519 2.87 -97.41 -84.36
CA TYR A 519 3.13 -98.47 -83.38
C TYR A 519 3.64 -98.02 -82.00
N ASP A 520 3.46 -96.74 -81.65
CA ASP A 520 3.75 -96.23 -80.31
C ASP A 520 2.49 -96.05 -79.45
N ASN A 521 1.32 -96.44 -79.97
CA ASN A 521 0.06 -96.48 -79.24
C ASN A 521 -0.43 -95.07 -78.77
N CYS A 522 0.08 -94.00 -79.38
CA CYS A 522 -0.29 -92.59 -79.15
C CYS A 522 -0.73 -91.92 -80.45
N ASP A 523 -1.95 -91.37 -80.50
CA ASP A 523 -2.45 -90.54 -81.60
C ASP A 523 -1.94 -89.10 -81.41
N GLN A 524 -0.88 -88.72 -82.14
CA GLN A 524 -0.23 -87.41 -81.98
C GLN A 524 -0.96 -86.29 -82.73
N ASN A 525 -1.66 -86.62 -83.81
CA ASN A 525 -2.34 -85.64 -84.65
C ASN A 525 -3.83 -85.49 -84.33
N CYS A 526 -4.30 -86.15 -83.27
CA CYS A 526 -5.67 -86.07 -82.74
C CYS A 526 -6.74 -86.40 -83.81
N ASP A 527 -6.42 -87.25 -84.80
CA ASP A 527 -7.33 -87.56 -85.92
C ASP A 527 -8.21 -88.80 -85.69
N GLY A 528 -7.96 -89.53 -84.61
CA GLY A 528 -8.74 -90.69 -84.19
C GLY A 528 -8.44 -91.99 -84.94
N ALA A 529 -7.40 -92.06 -85.78
CA ALA A 529 -6.95 -93.28 -86.42
C ALA A 529 -6.13 -94.17 -85.46
N ASN A 530 -6.39 -95.48 -85.46
CA ASN A 530 -5.61 -96.45 -84.67
C ASN A 530 -4.28 -96.79 -85.37
N ASP A 531 -3.19 -96.85 -84.61
CA ASP A 531 -1.79 -97.01 -85.02
C ASP A 531 -1.40 -98.36 -85.71
N PHE A 532 -2.38 -99.21 -86.06
CA PHE A 532 -2.15 -100.59 -86.53
C PHE A 532 -2.51 -100.90 -87.99
N ASP A 533 -3.05 -99.97 -88.78
CA ASP A 533 -3.40 -100.25 -90.19
C ASP A 533 -2.59 -99.40 -91.19
N GLN A 534 -1.94 -100.08 -92.16
CA GLN A 534 -1.23 -99.43 -93.28
C GLN A 534 -1.75 -99.91 -94.65
N ASP A 535 -2.65 -100.90 -94.73
CA ASP A 535 -2.98 -101.53 -96.02
C ASP A 535 -4.45 -101.91 -96.26
N GLY A 536 -5.40 -101.47 -95.43
CA GLY A 536 -6.80 -101.35 -95.84
C GLY A 536 -7.53 -102.63 -96.30
N GLU A 537 -7.10 -103.83 -95.89
CA GLU A 537 -7.86 -105.06 -96.12
C GLU A 537 -8.45 -105.66 -94.83
N TYR A 538 -9.78 -105.62 -94.78
CA TYR A 538 -10.64 -106.28 -93.79
C TYR A 538 -10.44 -107.80 -93.85
N LEU A 539 -10.16 -108.46 -92.73
CA LEU A 539 -10.33 -109.92 -92.60
C LEU A 539 -11.31 -110.28 -91.47
N PRO A 540 -12.10 -111.36 -91.66
CA PRO A 540 -13.46 -111.47 -91.14
C PRO A 540 -13.59 -112.32 -89.86
N ASP A 541 -14.79 -112.24 -89.28
CA ASP A 541 -15.29 -112.88 -88.06
C ASP A 541 -15.00 -114.39 -87.86
N GLU A 542 -14.93 -114.72 -86.57
CA GLU A 542 -14.93 -116.04 -85.89
C GLU A 542 -13.69 -116.94 -86.04
N VAL A 543 -12.93 -117.15 -84.94
CA VAL A 543 -12.83 -118.47 -84.25
C VAL A 543 -12.40 -118.27 -82.78
N ALA A 544 -13.15 -118.97 -81.93
CA ALA A 544 -13.12 -119.19 -80.48
C ALA A 544 -11.78 -119.25 -79.70
N ILE A 545 -11.93 -118.85 -78.43
CA ILE A 545 -11.11 -119.06 -77.22
C ILE A 545 -10.77 -120.56 -77.01
N PRO A 546 -9.63 -120.87 -76.33
CA PRO A 546 -9.65 -121.96 -75.35
C PRO A 546 -8.96 -121.64 -74.00
N ASP A 547 -9.69 -122.04 -72.94
CA ASP A 547 -9.43 -122.22 -71.48
C ASP A 547 -8.67 -121.16 -70.66
#